data_AF-A0A972XVB2-F1
#
_entry.id   AF-A0A972XVB2-F1
#
_cell.length_a   1.000
_cell.length_b   1.000
_cell.length_c   1.000
_cell.angle_alpha   90.00
_cell.angle_beta   90.00
_cell.angle_gamma   90.00
#
_symmetry.space_group_name_H-M   'P 1'
#
loop_
_entity.id
_entity.type
_entity.pdbx_description
1 polymer ?
#
loop_
_entity_poly.entity_id
_entity_poly.type
_entity_poly.pdbx_seq_one_letter_code
_entity_poly.pdbx_strand_id
1 'polypeptide(L)'
;AQALVAKPDVLLLDEPTNHLDLDSIAWLEELLVNFNGSIITITHDRAFLDQVATVIVELDRGKLRSYPGNFAQYLITKEDQMEQEAVINAKADKLLAQEEIWIRKGVEARRTRSVARIGRLETLRDSRSARRDVVGRVNLDVSSGEKSGKIVAELTDVSLSFGHPGFEKIIVSHFTGTLLRGDKIGLLGPNGAGKTTLLKLILGELQPDVTTPPGKIRQGANLQVAYFDQMRDALDLDATLEDFISPGSEWVEINGQKKHVKSYLTDFLFSPERARSPVRSLSGGERNRLLLARLFARPANVLVLDEPTNDLDIDTLELLEDLLQNYEGTVFLVSHDRRFLDNVVTSTIAYEGTPENPGFWREYEGGVTDWITQSKRAAQINGGNKAAPAAKAASANKSAPAAAKTDADAPKKKLSYKDQRELEVLPALIQQLESQQKAIEQELYDGTLYTRDAKRAAELNARNSKLEEDLMTALQRWETLSV
;
A
#
# COMPACT_ATOMS: atom_id res chain seq x y z
N ALA A 1 -20.52 18.69 -8.25
CA ALA A 1 -21.09 19.42 -9.40
C ALA A 1 -21.82 20.71 -9.02
N GLN A 2 -22.89 20.66 -8.20
CA GLN A 2 -23.70 21.85 -7.86
C GLN A 2 -22.90 22.98 -7.20
N ALA A 3 -21.99 22.66 -6.28
CA ALA A 3 -21.13 23.65 -5.61
C ALA A 3 -20.17 24.37 -6.58
N LEU A 4 -19.68 23.68 -7.61
CA LEU A 4 -18.73 24.22 -8.59
C LEU A 4 -19.39 25.16 -9.59
N VAL A 5 -20.65 24.91 -9.94
CA VAL A 5 -21.44 25.76 -10.84
C VAL A 5 -21.67 27.15 -10.24
N ALA A 6 -21.70 27.26 -8.91
CA ALA A 6 -21.88 28.52 -8.20
C ALA A 6 -20.65 29.45 -8.25
N LYS A 7 -19.49 28.98 -8.76
CA LYS A 7 -18.21 29.70 -8.81
C LYS A 7 -17.89 30.45 -7.49
N PRO A 8 -17.83 29.75 -6.34
CA PRO A 8 -17.56 30.40 -5.07
C PRO A 8 -16.10 30.88 -4.99
N ASP A 9 -15.84 31.88 -4.15
CA ASP A 9 -14.46 32.30 -3.83
C ASP A 9 -13.76 31.30 -2.89
N VAL A 10 -14.55 30.57 -2.09
CA VAL A 10 -14.08 29.55 -1.14
C VAL A 10 -14.90 28.28 -1.32
N LEU A 11 -14.22 27.16 -1.55
CA LEU A 11 -14.81 25.85 -1.68
C LEU A 11 -14.46 24.99 -0.45
N LEU A 12 -15.49 24.49 0.24
CA LEU A 12 -15.34 23.54 1.35
C LEU A 12 -15.76 22.16 0.87
N LEU A 13 -14.87 21.19 0.94
CA LEU A 13 -15.09 19.82 0.52
C LEU A 13 -14.83 18.88 1.69
N ASP A 14 -15.76 17.97 1.93
CA ASP A 14 -15.62 16.93 2.95
C ASP A 14 -15.62 15.58 2.24
N GLU A 15 -14.50 14.88 2.30
CA GLU A 15 -14.21 13.62 1.59
C GLU A 15 -14.67 13.58 0.12
N PRO A 16 -14.19 14.49 -0.74
CA PRO A 16 -14.69 14.60 -2.12
C PRO A 16 -14.25 13.45 -3.03
N THR A 17 -13.26 12.66 -2.62
CA THR A 17 -12.75 11.49 -3.35
C THR A 17 -13.56 10.22 -3.07
N ASN A 18 -14.38 10.20 -2.02
CA ASN A 18 -15.17 9.01 -1.67
C ASN A 18 -16.10 8.59 -2.80
N HIS A 19 -16.11 7.29 -3.09
CA HIS A 19 -16.93 6.65 -4.13
C HIS A 19 -16.66 7.15 -5.56
N LEU A 20 -15.58 7.89 -5.82
CA LEU A 20 -15.17 8.28 -7.16
C LEU A 20 -14.20 7.26 -7.75
N ASP A 21 -14.34 6.97 -9.04
CA ASP A 21 -13.36 6.14 -9.74
C ASP A 21 -12.06 6.89 -10.04
N LEU A 22 -11.00 6.15 -10.38
CA LEU A 22 -9.67 6.72 -10.60
C LEU A 22 -9.64 7.84 -11.65
N ASP A 23 -10.49 7.73 -12.68
CA ASP A 23 -10.62 8.74 -13.74
C ASP A 23 -11.37 9.98 -13.23
N SER A 24 -12.44 9.80 -12.44
CA SER A 24 -13.15 10.92 -11.82
C SER A 24 -12.29 11.63 -10.78
N ILE A 25 -11.46 10.90 -10.03
CA ILE A 25 -10.47 11.47 -9.10
C ILE A 25 -9.46 12.31 -9.89
N ALA A 26 -8.88 11.77 -10.98
CA ALA A 26 -7.94 12.53 -11.82
C ALA A 26 -8.58 13.81 -12.38
N TRP A 27 -9.83 13.73 -12.85
CA TRP A 27 -10.57 14.90 -13.30
C TRP A 27 -10.82 15.92 -12.18
N LEU A 28 -11.15 15.45 -10.98
CA LEU A 28 -11.34 16.31 -9.81
C LEU A 28 -10.03 16.99 -9.40
N GLU A 29 -8.91 16.26 -9.40
CA GLU A 29 -7.56 16.80 -9.16
C GLU A 29 -7.29 17.98 -10.11
N GLU A 30 -7.44 17.76 -11.42
CA GLU A 30 -7.25 18.81 -12.44
C GLU A 30 -8.19 20.00 -12.25
N LEU A 31 -9.45 19.73 -11.90
CA LEU A 31 -10.44 20.77 -11.68
C LEU A 31 -10.08 21.66 -10.49
N LEU A 32 -9.63 21.07 -9.38
CA LEU A 32 -9.28 21.78 -8.16
C LEU A 32 -7.96 22.54 -8.29
N VAL A 33 -6.97 21.97 -9.00
CA VAL A 33 -5.72 22.66 -9.31
C VAL A 33 -5.96 23.92 -10.15
N ASN A 34 -6.94 23.87 -11.06
CA ASN A 34 -7.31 25.01 -11.92
C ASN A 34 -8.36 25.95 -11.30
N PHE A 35 -8.75 25.73 -10.05
CA PHE A 35 -9.77 26.53 -9.39
C PHE A 35 -9.20 27.88 -8.94
N ASN A 36 -9.82 28.98 -9.38
CA ASN A 36 -9.35 30.35 -9.12
C ASN A 36 -9.74 30.90 -7.73
N GLY A 37 -9.90 30.06 -6.72
CA GLY A 37 -10.32 30.44 -5.37
C GLY A 37 -9.56 29.66 -4.29
N SER A 38 -9.99 29.79 -3.03
CA SER A 38 -9.44 29.01 -1.91
C SER A 38 -10.21 27.71 -1.74
N ILE A 39 -9.49 26.61 -1.48
CA ILE A 39 -10.10 25.30 -1.25
C ILE A 39 -9.70 24.85 0.16
N ILE A 40 -10.68 24.39 0.92
CA ILE A 40 -10.46 23.62 2.15
C ILE A 40 -11.08 22.26 1.90
N THR A 41 -10.25 21.23 1.86
CA THR A 41 -10.68 19.86 1.65
C THR A 41 -10.27 19.01 2.84
N ILE A 42 -11.17 18.14 3.28
CA ILE A 42 -10.90 17.06 4.22
C ILE A 42 -10.84 15.79 3.38
N THR A 43 -9.74 15.06 3.42
CA THR A 43 -9.65 13.76 2.76
C THR A 43 -8.58 12.86 3.38
N HIS A 44 -8.82 11.55 3.31
CA HIS A 44 -7.84 10.52 3.64
C HIS A 44 -6.99 10.07 2.44
N ASP A 45 -7.30 10.50 1.21
CA ASP A 45 -6.53 10.13 0.01
C ASP A 45 -5.18 10.88 -0.04
N ARG A 46 -4.11 10.12 0.23
CA ARG A 46 -2.74 10.63 0.30
C ARG A 46 -2.23 11.11 -1.05
N ALA A 47 -2.57 10.41 -2.13
CA ALA A 47 -2.14 10.75 -3.48
C ALA A 47 -2.81 12.04 -3.96
N PHE A 48 -4.10 12.19 -3.66
CA PHE A 48 -4.86 13.40 -3.94
C PHE A 48 -4.31 14.62 -3.16
N LEU A 49 -4.02 14.45 -1.87
CA LEU A 49 -3.40 15.51 -1.07
C LEU A 49 -2.02 15.92 -1.61
N ASP A 50 -1.25 14.96 -2.13
CA ASP A 50 0.06 15.24 -2.72
C ASP A 50 -0.01 16.10 -3.99
N GLN A 51 -1.09 15.99 -4.76
CA GLN A 51 -1.30 16.73 -6.01
C GLN A 51 -1.99 18.09 -5.80
N VAL A 52 -2.99 18.15 -4.90
CA VAL A 52 -3.88 19.32 -4.78
C VAL A 52 -3.46 20.25 -3.64
N ALA A 53 -2.90 19.71 -2.54
CA ALA A 53 -2.67 20.51 -1.35
C ALA A 53 -1.41 21.38 -1.45
N THR A 54 -1.55 22.64 -1.02
CA THR A 54 -0.43 23.59 -0.88
C THR A 54 -0.04 23.81 0.59
N VAL A 55 -0.95 23.50 1.51
CA VAL A 55 -0.79 23.58 2.96
C VAL A 55 -1.58 22.43 3.59
N ILE A 56 -0.95 21.70 4.50
CA ILE A 56 -1.60 20.69 5.34
C ILE A 56 -1.95 21.30 6.68
N VAL A 57 -3.19 21.10 7.14
CA VAL A 57 -3.65 21.50 8.46
C VAL A 57 -3.92 20.25 9.29
N GLU A 58 -3.14 20.05 10.34
CA GLU A 58 -3.28 18.96 11.28
C GLU A 58 -4.13 19.40 12.48
N LEU A 59 -5.14 18.60 12.82
CA LEU A 59 -5.90 18.74 14.06
C LEU A 59 -5.48 17.64 15.04
N ASP A 60 -4.69 18.01 16.04
CA ASP A 60 -4.29 17.10 17.12
C ASP A 60 -4.70 17.67 18.48
N ARG A 61 -5.41 16.87 19.29
CA ARG A 61 -5.89 17.22 20.64
C ARG A 61 -6.56 18.61 20.73
N GLY A 62 -7.37 18.95 19.72
CA GLY A 62 -8.09 20.23 19.65
C GLY A 62 -7.22 21.43 19.27
N LYS A 63 -5.97 21.21 18.85
CA LYS A 63 -5.07 22.25 18.34
C LYS A 63 -4.86 22.07 16.84
N LEU A 64 -4.99 23.17 16.11
CA LEU A 64 -4.70 23.22 14.69
C LEU A 64 -3.26 23.67 14.47
N ARG A 65 -2.50 22.90 13.68
CA ARG A 65 -1.15 23.24 13.21
C ARG A 65 -1.14 23.28 11.70
N SER A 66 -0.42 24.23 11.13
CA SER A 66 -0.32 24.41 9.69
C SER A 66 1.09 24.11 9.23
N TYR A 67 1.19 23.30 8.17
CA TYR A 67 2.44 22.89 7.55
C TYR A 67 2.40 23.29 6.06
N PRO A 68 3.31 24.15 5.59
CA PRO A 68 3.38 24.50 4.18
C PRO A 68 3.94 23.33 3.35
N GLY A 69 3.38 23.12 2.16
CA GLY A 69 3.74 22.01 1.27
C GLY A 69 2.61 20.99 1.13
N ASN A 70 2.91 19.94 0.36
CA ASN A 70 2.00 18.83 0.12
C ASN A 70 2.13 17.76 1.23
N PHE A 71 1.38 16.66 1.10
CA PHE A 71 1.33 15.63 2.14
C PHE A 71 2.67 14.93 2.38
N ALA A 72 3.43 14.62 1.33
CA ALA A 72 4.76 14.04 1.40
C ALA A 72 5.74 14.95 2.15
N GLN A 73 5.72 16.26 1.88
CA GLN A 73 6.53 17.24 2.62
C GLN A 73 6.15 17.32 4.10
N TYR A 74 4.84 17.26 4.37
CA TYR A 74 4.31 17.24 5.73
C TYR A 74 4.79 16.01 6.51
N LEU A 75 4.79 14.82 5.91
CA LEU A 75 5.29 13.60 6.56
C LEU A 75 6.75 13.73 6.99
N ILE A 76 7.62 14.23 6.12
CA ILE A 76 9.05 14.46 6.44
C ILE A 76 9.17 15.44 7.60
N THR A 77 8.46 16.57 7.52
CA THR A 77 8.51 17.61 8.56
C THR A 77 7.97 17.09 9.89
N LYS A 78 6.94 16.24 9.86
CA LYS A 78 6.33 15.64 11.04
C LYS A 78 7.26 14.60 11.66
N GLU A 79 7.95 13.79 10.86
CA GLU A 79 8.96 12.84 11.33
C GLU A 79 10.11 13.56 12.04
N ASP A 80 10.67 14.62 11.43
CA ASP A 80 11.71 15.46 12.06
C ASP A 80 11.23 16.04 13.40
N GLN A 81 9.98 16.49 13.47
CA GLN A 81 9.39 16.99 14.72
C GLN A 81 9.21 15.90 15.75
N MET A 82 8.76 14.70 15.35
CA MET A 82 8.64 13.55 16.25
C MET A 82 9.99 13.11 16.78
N GLU A 83 11.05 13.11 15.97
CA GLU A 83 12.41 12.80 16.43
C GLU A 83 12.91 13.83 17.44
N GLN A 84 12.72 15.11 17.15
CA GLN A 84 13.07 16.19 18.08
C GLN A 84 12.29 16.08 19.39
N GLU A 85 10.98 15.81 19.31
CA GLU A 85 10.11 15.61 20.46
C GLU A 85 10.51 14.35 21.24
N ALA A 86 10.88 13.26 20.57
CA ALA A 86 11.39 12.04 21.20
C ALA A 86 12.70 12.29 21.97
N VAL A 87 13.63 13.07 21.41
CA VAL A 87 14.87 13.47 22.10
C VAL A 87 14.56 14.34 23.32
N ILE A 88 13.63 15.29 23.21
CA ILE A 88 13.17 16.13 24.33
C ILE A 88 12.51 15.25 25.41
N ASN A 89 11.65 14.32 25.01
CA ASN A 89 10.96 13.39 25.88
C ASN A 89 11.93 12.45 26.60
N ALA A 90 12.95 11.93 25.90
CA ALA A 90 13.99 11.11 26.51
C ALA A 90 14.81 11.88 27.56
N LYS A 91 15.11 13.17 27.30
CA LYS A 91 15.76 14.05 28.29
C LYS A 91 14.84 14.30 29.50
N ALA A 92 13.56 14.54 29.26
CA ALA A 92 12.57 14.74 30.32
C ALA A 92 12.39 13.48 31.19
N ASP A 93 12.35 12.30 30.58
CA ASP A 93 12.25 11.01 31.29
C ASP A 93 13.50 10.71 32.13
N LYS A 94 14.69 11.03 31.61
CA LYS A 94 15.95 10.96 32.39
C LYS A 94 15.90 11.89 33.60
N LEU A 95 15.39 13.10 33.44
CA LEU A 95 15.25 14.07 34.54
C LEU A 95 14.23 13.59 35.57
N LEU A 96 13.08 13.09 35.13
CA LEU A 96 12.06 12.50 36.01
C LEU A 96 12.63 11.33 36.81
N ALA A 97 13.38 10.43 36.18
CA ALA A 97 14.01 9.30 36.87
C ALA A 97 15.03 9.76 37.95
N GLN A 98 15.83 10.79 37.66
CA GLN A 98 16.75 11.38 38.64
C GLN A 98 16.00 11.99 39.84
N GLU A 99 14.91 12.70 39.59
CA GLU A 99 14.07 13.31 40.62
C GLU A 99 13.33 12.25 41.46
N GLU A 100 12.87 11.15 40.86
CA GLU A 100 12.27 10.02 41.60
C GLU A 100 13.28 9.30 42.50
N ILE A 101 14.52 9.12 42.02
CA ILE A 101 15.61 8.57 42.84
C ILE A 101 15.92 9.51 44.02
N TRP A 102 15.93 10.82 43.79
CA TRP A 102 16.13 11.83 44.85
C TRP A 102 15.04 11.74 45.93
N ILE A 103 13.76 11.62 45.54
CA ILE A 103 12.65 11.44 46.51
C ILE A 103 12.78 10.11 47.27
N ARG A 104 13.17 9.02 46.59
CA ARG A 104 13.25 7.68 47.17
C ARG A 104 14.44 7.51 48.12
N LYS A 105 15.58 8.16 47.83
CA LYS A 105 16.76 8.16 48.71
C LYS A 105 16.52 8.88 50.04
N GLY A 106 15.43 9.64 50.14
CA GLY A 106 15.10 10.40 51.35
C GLY A 106 16.01 11.61 51.50
N VAL A 107 15.44 12.74 51.89
CA VAL A 107 16.26 13.91 52.26
C VAL A 107 16.99 13.55 53.54
N GLU A 108 18.32 13.40 53.48
CA GLU A 108 19.16 13.17 54.65
C GLU A 108 18.88 14.25 55.70
N ALA A 109 18.14 13.82 56.74
CA ALA A 109 17.85 14.31 58.09
C ALA A 109 18.11 15.77 58.56
N ARG A 110 18.65 16.71 57.79
CA ARG A 110 18.99 18.08 58.25
C ARG A 110 18.62 19.23 57.33
N ARG A 111 17.94 19.01 56.20
CA ARG A 111 17.43 20.11 55.35
C ARG A 111 15.93 19.99 55.08
N THR A 112 15.25 21.12 55.18
CA THR A 112 13.83 21.29 54.85
C THR A 112 13.59 20.84 53.41
N ARG A 113 12.62 19.94 53.20
CA ARG A 113 12.21 19.47 51.86
C ARG A 113 11.81 20.68 51.01
N SER A 114 12.36 20.78 49.80
CA SER A 114 12.02 21.86 48.87
C SER A 114 10.65 21.60 48.24
N VAL A 115 9.64 22.36 48.68
CA VAL A 115 8.25 22.30 48.17
C VAL A 115 8.21 22.55 46.65
N ALA A 116 9.04 23.47 46.15
CA ALA A 116 9.12 23.80 44.72
C ALA A 116 9.72 22.69 43.84
N ARG A 117 10.47 21.75 44.43
CA ARG A 117 11.02 20.59 43.71
C ARG A 117 10.01 19.44 43.65
N ILE A 118 9.21 19.28 44.69
CA ILE A 118 8.08 18.32 44.72
C ILE A 118 7.02 18.71 43.69
N GLY A 119 6.62 19.99 43.62
CA GLY A 119 5.68 20.46 42.59
C GLY A 119 6.22 20.33 41.16
N ARG A 120 7.55 20.42 40.96
CA ARG A 120 8.19 20.11 39.67
C ARG A 120 8.11 18.62 39.32
N LEU A 121 8.19 17.73 40.30
CA LEU A 121 8.04 16.30 40.07
C LEU A 121 6.59 15.91 39.75
N GLU A 122 5.61 16.55 40.39
CA GLU A 122 4.18 16.35 40.08
C GLU A 122 3.87 16.80 38.64
N THR A 123 4.28 18.00 38.25
CA THR A 123 4.12 18.48 36.86
C THR A 123 4.82 17.60 35.83
N LEU A 124 6.02 17.06 36.14
CA LEU A 124 6.70 16.10 35.28
C LEU A 124 5.92 14.77 35.15
N ARG A 125 5.28 14.29 36.24
CA ARG A 125 4.44 13.09 36.21
C ARG A 125 3.20 13.27 35.36
N ASP A 126 2.51 14.39 35.53
CA ASP A 126 1.31 14.72 34.76
C ASP A 126 1.65 14.88 33.27
N SER A 127 2.80 15.48 32.95
CA SER A 127 3.26 15.57 31.57
C SER A 127 3.58 14.21 30.95
N ARG A 128 4.06 13.23 31.74
CA ARG A 128 4.40 11.88 31.26
C ARG A 128 3.19 10.96 31.14
N SER A 129 2.17 11.11 32.00
CA SER A 129 0.91 10.38 31.84
C SER A 129 0.21 10.82 30.55
N ALA A 130 0.10 12.13 30.30
CA ALA A 130 -0.52 12.67 29.09
C ALA A 130 0.22 12.35 27.76
N ARG A 131 1.48 11.90 27.83
CA ARG A 131 2.27 11.44 26.67
C ARG A 131 2.04 9.98 26.31
N ARG A 132 1.66 9.13 27.27
CA ARG A 132 1.52 7.68 27.06
C ARG A 132 0.27 7.27 26.27
N ASP A 133 -0.60 8.22 25.95
CA ASP A 133 -1.78 8.00 25.13
C ASP A 133 -1.48 7.91 23.62
N VAL A 134 -0.22 8.02 23.19
CA VAL A 134 0.18 7.75 21.79
C VAL A 134 0.36 6.24 21.63
N VAL A 135 -0.68 5.58 21.12
CA VAL A 135 -0.65 4.16 20.79
C VAL A 135 0.38 3.95 19.68
N GLY A 136 1.41 3.16 19.97
CA GLY A 136 2.50 2.89 19.05
C GLY A 136 2.09 1.99 17.88
N ARG A 137 2.93 1.95 16.83
CA ARG A 137 2.83 0.98 15.74
C ARG A 137 2.78 -0.44 16.31
N VAL A 138 1.74 -1.19 15.96
CA VAL A 138 1.55 -2.56 16.39
C VAL A 138 1.83 -3.51 15.24
N ASN A 139 2.74 -4.47 15.45
CA ASN A 139 2.90 -5.60 14.54
C ASN A 139 1.79 -6.60 14.83
N LEU A 140 0.93 -6.82 13.84
CA LEU A 140 -0.13 -7.82 13.89
C LEU A 140 0.20 -9.02 13.03
N ASP A 141 -0.05 -10.20 13.60
CA ASP A 141 -0.17 -11.44 12.83
C ASP A 141 -1.64 -11.63 12.43
N VAL A 142 -1.88 -12.02 11.18
CA VAL A 142 -3.22 -12.25 10.62
C VAL A 142 -3.49 -13.73 10.42
N SER A 143 -4.69 -14.20 10.75
CA SER A 143 -5.08 -15.60 10.57
C SER A 143 -5.32 -15.92 9.10
N SER A 144 -4.36 -16.58 8.45
CA SER A 144 -4.63 -17.25 7.16
C SER A 144 -5.29 -18.60 7.46
N GLY A 145 -6.47 -18.85 6.89
CA GLY A 145 -7.22 -20.10 7.05
C GLY A 145 -6.47 -21.33 6.52
N GLU A 146 -7.17 -22.46 6.38
CA GLU A 146 -6.53 -23.67 5.88
C GLU A 146 -5.92 -23.47 4.47
N LYS A 147 -4.77 -24.12 4.22
CA LYS A 147 -4.05 -23.99 2.95
C LYS A 147 -4.95 -24.42 1.78
N SER A 148 -5.37 -23.45 0.97
CA SER A 148 -5.99 -23.71 -0.33
C SER A 148 -4.96 -24.31 -1.31
N GLY A 149 -5.47 -24.95 -2.36
CA GLY A 149 -4.65 -25.41 -3.48
C GLY A 149 -3.80 -24.28 -4.08
N LYS A 150 -2.75 -24.63 -4.85
CA LYS A 150 -1.85 -23.64 -5.46
C LYS A 150 -2.59 -22.64 -6.38
N ILE A 151 -3.65 -23.11 -7.04
CA ILE A 151 -4.49 -22.32 -7.93
C ILE A 151 -5.74 -21.91 -7.15
N VAL A 152 -6.05 -20.61 -7.16
CA VAL A 152 -7.28 -20.05 -6.60
C VAL A 152 -8.36 -20.02 -7.69
N ALA A 153 -8.02 -19.52 -8.87
CA ALA A 153 -8.88 -19.56 -10.04
C ALA A 153 -8.05 -19.51 -11.34
N GLU A 154 -8.48 -20.23 -12.35
CA GLU A 154 -7.90 -20.22 -13.70
C GLU A 154 -9.06 -20.04 -14.68
N LEU A 155 -9.01 -18.94 -15.44
CA LEU A 155 -10.03 -18.55 -16.41
C LEU A 155 -9.42 -18.59 -17.82
N THR A 156 -10.14 -19.16 -18.79
CA THR A 156 -9.73 -19.20 -20.20
C THR A 156 -10.90 -18.81 -21.09
N ASP A 157 -10.74 -17.72 -21.84
CA ASP A 157 -11.72 -17.17 -22.79
C ASP A 157 -13.13 -17.01 -22.21
N VAL A 158 -13.20 -16.55 -20.96
CA VAL A 158 -14.46 -16.41 -20.23
C VAL A 158 -15.17 -15.12 -20.62
N SER A 159 -16.46 -15.22 -20.91
CA SER A 159 -17.32 -14.07 -21.21
C SER A 159 -18.56 -14.07 -20.32
N LEU A 160 -19.07 -12.88 -20.02
CA LEU A 160 -20.26 -12.67 -19.22
C LEU A 160 -20.98 -11.39 -19.64
N SER A 161 -22.25 -11.50 -19.93
CA SER A 161 -23.14 -10.42 -20.33
C SER A 161 -24.40 -10.42 -19.46
N PHE A 162 -24.97 -9.24 -19.24
CA PHE A 162 -26.26 -9.09 -18.58
C PHE A 162 -27.20 -8.32 -19.47
N GLY A 163 -28.44 -8.78 -19.59
CA GLY A 163 -29.39 -8.10 -20.44
C GLY A 163 -30.73 -8.81 -20.58
N HIS A 164 -31.59 -8.15 -21.34
CA HIS A 164 -32.87 -8.66 -21.80
C HIS A 164 -32.88 -8.61 -23.33
N PRO A 165 -33.77 -9.33 -24.03
CA PRO A 165 -33.85 -9.24 -25.48
C PRO A 165 -34.00 -7.79 -25.94
N GLY A 166 -32.99 -7.27 -26.67
CA GLY A 166 -32.94 -5.88 -27.15
C GLY A 166 -32.02 -4.93 -26.36
N PHE A 167 -31.47 -5.35 -25.21
CA PHE A 167 -30.42 -4.63 -24.49
C PHE A 167 -29.48 -5.61 -23.81
N GLU A 168 -28.27 -5.76 -24.35
CA GLU A 168 -27.22 -6.63 -23.83
C GLU A 168 -26.03 -5.77 -23.42
N LYS A 169 -25.65 -5.85 -22.14
CA LYS A 169 -24.47 -5.20 -21.60
C LYS A 169 -23.40 -6.25 -21.35
N ILE A 170 -22.35 -6.21 -22.16
CA ILE A 170 -21.17 -7.07 -21.98
C ILE A 170 -20.39 -6.57 -20.77
N ILE A 171 -20.21 -7.43 -19.77
CA ILE A 171 -19.46 -7.13 -18.54
C ILE A 171 -18.04 -7.69 -18.64
N VAL A 172 -17.89 -8.90 -19.17
CA VAL A 172 -16.60 -9.58 -19.40
C VAL A 172 -16.58 -10.15 -20.80
N SER A 173 -15.50 -9.91 -21.54
CA SER A 173 -15.29 -10.45 -22.89
C SER A 173 -13.94 -11.15 -22.97
N HIS A 174 -13.95 -12.44 -23.29
CA HIS A 174 -12.76 -13.28 -23.54
C HIS A 174 -11.64 -13.14 -22.50
N PHE A 175 -12.00 -13.01 -21.22
CA PHE A 175 -11.03 -12.85 -20.15
C PHE A 175 -10.28 -14.17 -19.89
N THR A 176 -8.95 -14.08 -19.85
CA THR A 176 -8.05 -15.17 -19.53
C THR A 176 -7.08 -14.68 -18.45
N GLY A 177 -6.93 -15.46 -17.39
CA GLY A 177 -6.08 -15.11 -16.25
C GLY A 177 -5.89 -16.29 -15.32
N THR A 178 -4.76 -16.32 -14.61
CA THR A 178 -4.44 -17.37 -13.64
C THR A 178 -4.10 -16.75 -12.31
N LEU A 179 -4.90 -17.05 -11.29
CA LEU A 179 -4.75 -16.53 -9.94
C LEU A 179 -4.22 -17.62 -9.02
N LEU A 180 -3.10 -17.35 -8.37
CA LEU A 180 -2.40 -18.25 -7.47
C LEU A 180 -2.64 -17.87 -6.01
N ARG A 181 -2.39 -18.83 -5.13
CA ARG A 181 -2.49 -18.58 -3.69
C ARG A 181 -1.41 -17.62 -3.24
N GLY A 182 -1.81 -16.58 -2.51
CA GLY A 182 -0.92 -15.54 -1.98
C GLY A 182 -0.87 -14.30 -2.86
N ASP A 183 -1.52 -14.35 -4.03
CA ASP A 183 -1.65 -13.18 -4.90
C ASP A 183 -2.52 -12.13 -4.22
N LYS A 184 -2.09 -10.87 -4.31
CA LYS A 184 -2.86 -9.70 -3.89
C LYS A 184 -3.27 -9.00 -5.17
N ILE A 185 -4.54 -9.13 -5.52
CA ILE A 185 -5.09 -8.73 -6.81
C ILE A 185 -5.90 -7.45 -6.66
N GLY A 186 -5.45 -6.36 -7.29
CA GLY A 186 -6.20 -5.11 -7.38
C GLY A 186 -7.15 -5.12 -8.58
N LEU A 187 -8.42 -4.76 -8.39
CA LEU A 187 -9.39 -4.60 -9.47
C LEU A 187 -9.63 -3.13 -9.76
N LEU A 188 -9.24 -2.70 -10.95
CA LEU A 188 -9.36 -1.30 -11.38
C LEU A 188 -10.38 -1.16 -12.49
N GLY A 189 -11.17 -0.10 -12.43
CA GLY A 189 -12.11 0.24 -13.48
C GLY A 189 -13.18 1.23 -13.00
N PRO A 190 -13.88 1.85 -13.97
CA PRO A 190 -14.89 2.85 -13.65
C PRO A 190 -16.08 2.23 -12.92
N ASN A 191 -16.83 3.08 -12.23
CA ASN A 191 -18.00 2.62 -11.50
C ASN A 191 -19.04 2.03 -12.46
N GLY A 192 -19.54 0.84 -12.14
CA GLY A 192 -20.47 0.10 -13.01
C GLY A 192 -19.82 -0.65 -14.18
N ALA A 193 -18.49 -0.76 -14.25
CA ALA A 193 -17.77 -1.64 -15.18
C ALA A 193 -18.01 -3.14 -14.89
N GLY A 194 -18.39 -3.47 -13.64
CA GLY A 194 -18.67 -4.85 -13.22
C GLY A 194 -17.55 -5.51 -12.41
N LYS A 195 -16.74 -4.74 -11.66
CA LYS A 195 -15.68 -5.23 -10.76
C LYS A 195 -16.19 -6.35 -9.82
N THR A 196 -17.23 -6.06 -9.05
CA THR A 196 -17.88 -7.03 -8.15
C THR A 196 -18.46 -8.23 -8.91
N THR A 197 -18.95 -8.03 -10.13
CA THR A 197 -19.46 -9.10 -10.99
C THR A 197 -18.34 -10.03 -11.48
N LEU A 198 -17.20 -9.47 -11.88
CA LEU A 198 -16.00 -10.22 -12.25
C LEU A 198 -15.48 -11.02 -11.04
N LEU A 199 -15.48 -10.44 -9.84
CA LEU A 199 -15.13 -11.16 -8.61
C LEU A 199 -16.02 -12.36 -8.37
N LYS A 200 -17.35 -12.19 -8.46
CA LYS A 200 -18.30 -13.29 -8.31
C LYS A 200 -18.12 -14.37 -9.37
N LEU A 201 -17.71 -14.00 -10.59
CA LEU A 201 -17.39 -14.95 -11.66
C LEU A 201 -16.11 -15.74 -11.35
N ILE A 202 -15.04 -15.07 -10.90
CA ILE A 202 -13.78 -15.70 -10.49
C ILE A 202 -14.00 -16.68 -9.32
N LEU A 203 -14.81 -16.28 -8.34
CA LEU A 203 -15.15 -17.07 -7.16
C LEU A 203 -16.27 -18.09 -7.43
N GLY A 204 -16.83 -18.12 -8.64
CA GLY A 204 -17.79 -19.13 -9.12
C GLY A 204 -19.18 -19.03 -8.50
N GLU A 205 -19.51 -17.89 -7.92
CA GLU A 205 -20.87 -17.54 -7.53
C GLU A 205 -21.74 -17.24 -8.76
N LEU A 206 -21.10 -16.83 -9.87
CA LEU A 206 -21.73 -16.64 -11.18
C LEU A 206 -21.17 -17.63 -12.19
N GLN A 207 -22.04 -18.07 -13.10
CA GLN A 207 -21.65 -18.91 -14.24
C GLN A 207 -21.34 -18.03 -15.45
N PRO A 208 -20.34 -18.42 -16.27
CA PRO A 208 -20.03 -17.70 -17.50
C PRO A 208 -21.10 -17.94 -18.56
N ASP A 209 -21.12 -17.08 -19.57
CA ASP A 209 -22.00 -17.26 -20.73
C ASP A 209 -21.61 -18.48 -21.55
N VAL A 210 -22.59 -19.08 -22.22
CA VAL A 210 -22.36 -20.19 -23.15
C VAL A 210 -21.81 -19.63 -24.47
N THR A 211 -20.49 -19.59 -24.57
CA THR A 211 -19.77 -19.20 -25.79
C THR A 211 -19.41 -20.42 -26.66
N THR A 212 -19.08 -20.21 -27.93
CA THR A 212 -18.55 -21.25 -28.83
C THR A 212 -17.26 -20.75 -29.47
N PRO A 213 -16.08 -21.28 -29.11
CA PRO A 213 -15.83 -22.34 -28.11
C PRO A 213 -16.17 -21.88 -26.67
N PRO A 214 -16.57 -22.81 -25.77
CA PRO A 214 -16.92 -22.46 -24.40
C PRO A 214 -15.68 -22.02 -23.61
N GLY A 215 -15.81 -20.91 -22.90
CA GLY A 215 -14.83 -20.50 -21.90
C GLY A 215 -14.75 -21.54 -20.76
N LYS A 216 -13.59 -21.62 -20.10
CA LYS A 216 -13.34 -22.56 -18.99
C LYS A 216 -13.00 -21.78 -17.73
N ILE A 217 -13.63 -22.16 -16.62
CA ILE A 217 -13.29 -21.70 -15.28
C ILE A 217 -12.91 -22.91 -14.45
N ARG A 218 -11.72 -22.89 -13.87
CA ARG A 218 -11.26 -23.89 -12.91
C ARG A 218 -10.96 -23.20 -11.59
N GLN A 219 -11.64 -23.66 -10.54
CA GLN A 219 -11.48 -23.09 -9.21
C GLN A 219 -10.57 -23.94 -8.34
N GLY A 220 -9.93 -23.29 -7.38
CA GLY A 220 -9.18 -23.94 -6.32
C GLY A 220 -10.08 -24.79 -5.41
N ALA A 221 -9.50 -25.82 -4.81
CA ALA A 221 -10.17 -26.61 -3.77
C ALA A 221 -10.08 -25.90 -2.40
N ASN A 222 -11.11 -26.08 -1.58
CA ASN A 222 -11.22 -25.58 -0.21
C ASN A 222 -11.08 -24.05 -0.08
N LEU A 223 -11.74 -23.29 -0.95
CA LEU A 223 -11.81 -21.83 -0.83
C LEU A 223 -12.70 -21.44 0.37
N GLN A 224 -12.12 -20.73 1.33
CA GLN A 224 -12.78 -20.10 2.47
C GLN A 224 -12.74 -18.59 2.23
N VAL A 225 -13.78 -18.10 1.54
CA VAL A 225 -13.89 -16.70 1.12
C VAL A 225 -14.53 -15.88 2.23
N ALA A 226 -13.94 -14.75 2.58
CA ALA A 226 -14.54 -13.75 3.46
C ALA A 226 -14.69 -12.40 2.75
N TYR A 227 -15.92 -11.89 2.71
CA TYR A 227 -16.27 -10.59 2.14
C TYR A 227 -16.34 -9.53 3.24
N PHE A 228 -15.66 -8.40 3.04
CA PHE A 228 -15.71 -7.28 3.99
C PHE A 228 -17.08 -6.58 4.01
N ASP A 229 -17.68 -6.33 2.85
CA ASP A 229 -18.93 -5.57 2.73
C ASP A 229 -20.11 -6.24 3.48
N GLN A 230 -20.21 -7.57 3.43
CA GLN A 230 -21.23 -8.35 4.15
C GLN A 230 -21.17 -8.19 5.68
N MET A 231 -20.05 -7.74 6.24
CA MET A 231 -19.89 -7.56 7.68
C MET A 231 -20.51 -6.26 8.19
N ARG A 232 -20.72 -5.25 7.32
CA ARG A 232 -21.37 -3.98 7.67
C ARG A 232 -22.83 -4.20 8.10
N ASP A 233 -23.53 -5.09 7.40
CA ASP A 233 -24.93 -5.43 7.69
C ASP A 233 -25.11 -6.30 8.95
N ALA A 234 -24.04 -6.93 9.44
CA ALA A 234 -24.05 -7.88 10.55
C ALA A 234 -23.59 -7.25 11.89
N LEU A 235 -23.60 -5.92 12.00
CA LEU A 235 -23.22 -5.18 13.20
C LEU A 235 -24.33 -5.20 14.26
N ASP A 236 -24.13 -6.00 15.31
CA ASP A 236 -24.89 -5.85 16.55
C ASP A 236 -24.35 -4.65 17.34
N LEU A 237 -25.13 -3.58 17.36
CA LEU A 237 -24.75 -2.30 17.96
C LEU A 237 -24.73 -2.32 19.49
N ASP A 238 -25.43 -3.28 20.10
CA ASP A 238 -25.56 -3.42 21.55
C ASP A 238 -24.54 -4.41 22.14
N ALA A 239 -23.91 -5.23 21.30
CA ALA A 239 -22.80 -6.09 21.70
C ALA A 239 -21.59 -5.27 22.19
N THR A 240 -20.81 -5.85 23.10
CA THR A 240 -19.51 -5.28 23.49
C THR A 240 -18.48 -5.51 22.38
N LEU A 241 -17.41 -4.71 22.32
CA LEU A 241 -16.33 -4.97 21.35
C LEU A 241 -15.72 -6.36 21.51
N GLU A 242 -15.55 -6.83 22.76
CA GLU A 242 -15.03 -8.17 23.06
C GLU A 242 -15.93 -9.26 22.46
N ASP A 243 -17.24 -9.18 22.72
CA ASP A 243 -18.23 -10.14 22.22
C ASP A 243 -18.36 -10.08 20.69
N PHE A 244 -18.19 -8.90 20.10
CA PHE A 244 -18.28 -8.73 18.66
C PHE A 244 -17.14 -9.45 17.92
N ILE A 245 -15.92 -9.35 18.43
CA ILE A 245 -14.75 -10.05 17.88
C ILE A 245 -14.88 -11.56 18.08
N SER A 246 -15.19 -12.00 19.30
CA SER A 246 -15.19 -13.39 19.69
C SER A 246 -16.44 -13.72 20.52
N PRO A 247 -17.58 -14.00 19.87
CA PRO A 247 -18.83 -14.28 20.56
C PRO A 247 -18.69 -15.49 21.49
N GLY A 248 -18.80 -15.27 22.80
CA GLY A 248 -18.74 -16.33 23.82
C GLY A 248 -17.35 -16.88 24.14
N SER A 249 -16.26 -16.22 23.73
CA SER A 249 -14.89 -16.61 24.07
C SER A 249 -14.00 -15.38 24.33
N GLU A 250 -13.20 -15.41 25.40
CA GLU A 250 -12.19 -14.37 25.69
C GLU A 250 -10.90 -14.51 24.85
N TRP A 251 -10.85 -15.50 23.96
CA TRP A 251 -9.68 -15.85 23.15
C TRP A 251 -10.01 -15.86 21.65
N VAL A 252 -9.11 -15.30 20.86
CA VAL A 252 -9.09 -15.38 19.38
C VAL A 252 -7.95 -16.32 18.98
N GLU A 253 -8.19 -17.12 17.95
CA GLU A 253 -7.18 -18.01 17.38
C GLU A 253 -6.66 -17.43 16.06
N ILE A 254 -5.37 -17.13 16.00
CA ILE A 254 -4.69 -16.51 14.87
C ILE A 254 -3.50 -17.40 14.51
N ASN A 255 -3.49 -17.97 13.31
CA ASN A 255 -2.43 -18.88 12.85
C ASN A 255 -2.13 -20.03 13.85
N GLY A 256 -3.17 -20.55 14.51
CA GLY A 256 -3.05 -21.62 15.52
C GLY A 256 -2.52 -21.16 16.88
N GLN A 257 -2.31 -19.86 17.09
CA GLN A 257 -1.98 -19.28 18.39
C GLN A 257 -3.20 -18.63 19.04
N LYS A 258 -3.40 -18.90 20.34
CA LYS A 258 -4.47 -18.28 21.13
C LYS A 258 -4.00 -16.94 21.69
N LYS A 259 -4.69 -15.86 21.33
CA LYS A 259 -4.46 -14.51 21.84
C LYS A 259 -5.70 -14.01 22.59
N HIS A 260 -5.49 -13.31 23.70
CA HIS A 260 -6.60 -12.75 24.49
C HIS A 260 -7.24 -11.59 23.72
N VAL A 261 -8.58 -11.50 23.70
CA VAL A 261 -9.34 -10.52 22.89
C VAL A 261 -8.92 -9.08 23.19
N LYS A 262 -8.73 -8.71 24.46
CA LYS A 262 -8.25 -7.35 24.84
C LYS A 262 -6.89 -7.00 24.24
N SER A 263 -5.96 -7.95 24.21
CA SER A 263 -4.64 -7.74 23.61
C SER A 263 -4.78 -7.59 22.10
N TYR A 264 -5.64 -8.40 21.47
CA TYR A 264 -5.95 -8.30 20.05
C TYR A 264 -6.59 -6.95 19.68
N LEU A 265 -7.56 -6.48 20.47
CA LEU A 265 -8.18 -5.16 20.28
C LEU A 265 -7.16 -4.02 20.45
N THR A 266 -6.18 -4.17 21.34
CA THR A 266 -5.08 -3.20 21.48
C THR A 266 -4.26 -3.11 20.21
N ASP A 267 -4.07 -4.22 19.51
CA ASP A 267 -3.37 -4.21 18.24
C ASP A 267 -4.13 -3.41 17.17
N PHE A 268 -5.45 -3.48 17.16
CA PHE A 268 -6.33 -2.63 16.36
C PHE A 268 -6.55 -1.25 16.99
N LEU A 269 -5.57 -0.74 17.74
CA LEU A 269 -5.56 0.62 18.30
C LEU A 269 -6.77 0.94 19.21
N PHE A 270 -7.44 -0.06 19.78
CA PHE A 270 -8.47 0.16 20.80
C PHE A 270 -7.85 0.10 22.20
N SER A 271 -8.17 1.06 23.06
CA SER A 271 -7.71 0.99 24.45
C SER A 271 -8.34 -0.20 25.19
N PRO A 272 -7.63 -0.86 26.12
CA PRO A 272 -8.16 -1.99 26.87
C PRO A 272 -9.44 -1.67 27.67
N GLU A 273 -9.62 -0.41 28.07
CA GLU A 273 -10.81 0.07 28.79
C GLU A 273 -12.04 0.13 27.88
N ARG A 274 -11.83 0.43 26.59
CA ARG A 274 -12.91 0.50 25.60
C ARG A 274 -13.47 -0.86 25.26
N ALA A 275 -12.74 -1.95 25.47
CA ALA A 275 -13.12 -3.31 25.07
C ALA A 275 -14.54 -3.76 25.55
N ARG A 276 -15.02 -3.22 26.68
CA ARG A 276 -16.36 -3.49 27.23
C ARG A 276 -17.44 -2.50 26.81
N SER A 277 -17.08 -1.46 26.07
CA SER A 277 -18.03 -0.46 25.59
C SER A 277 -18.88 -1.04 24.45
N PRO A 278 -20.13 -0.58 24.29
CA PRO A 278 -20.99 -1.06 23.22
C PRO A 278 -20.55 -0.48 21.87
N VAL A 279 -20.73 -1.25 20.79
CA VAL A 279 -20.32 -0.86 19.43
C VAL A 279 -20.96 0.45 18.97
N ARG A 280 -22.20 0.74 19.41
CA ARG A 280 -22.87 2.03 19.11
C ARG A 280 -22.10 3.27 19.55
N SER A 281 -21.21 3.16 20.54
CA SER A 281 -20.42 4.28 21.07
C SER A 281 -19.19 4.64 20.22
N LEU A 282 -18.91 3.85 19.19
CA LEU A 282 -17.79 4.06 18.27
C LEU A 282 -18.16 5.05 17.16
N SER A 283 -17.17 5.82 16.72
CA SER A 283 -17.24 6.64 15.50
C SER A 283 -17.33 5.77 14.24
N GLY A 284 -17.63 6.35 13.08
CA GLY A 284 -17.66 5.61 11.80
C GLY A 284 -16.34 4.88 11.51
N GLY A 285 -15.20 5.57 11.62
CA GLY A 285 -13.88 4.98 11.40
C GLY A 285 -13.51 3.93 12.46
N GLU A 286 -13.85 4.17 13.73
CA GLU A 286 -13.67 3.15 14.78
C GLU A 286 -14.52 1.89 14.52
N ARG A 287 -15.73 2.03 13.98
CA ARG A 287 -16.57 0.88 13.60
C ARG A 287 -15.95 0.09 12.44
N ASN A 288 -15.44 0.76 11.41
CA ASN A 288 -14.75 0.07 10.31
C ASN A 288 -13.48 -0.63 10.79
N ARG A 289 -12.71 0.00 11.67
CA ARG A 289 -11.55 -0.65 12.30
C ARG A 289 -11.95 -1.91 13.07
N LEU A 290 -13.07 -1.88 13.80
CA LEU A 290 -13.60 -3.05 14.49
C LEU A 290 -14.04 -4.15 13.51
N LEU A 291 -14.64 -3.78 12.38
CA LEU A 291 -15.01 -4.73 11.32
C LEU A 291 -13.77 -5.43 10.74
N LEU A 292 -12.70 -4.68 10.47
CA LEU A 292 -11.42 -5.25 10.03
C LEU A 292 -10.86 -6.21 11.07
N ALA A 293 -10.88 -5.84 12.36
CA ALA A 293 -10.46 -6.71 13.45
C ALA A 293 -11.26 -8.03 13.47
N ARG A 294 -12.57 -7.97 13.23
CA ARG A 294 -13.42 -9.17 13.17
C ARG A 294 -13.17 -10.01 11.92
N LEU A 295 -12.90 -9.38 10.77
CA LEU A 295 -12.56 -10.07 9.53
C LEU A 295 -11.31 -10.92 9.71
N PHE A 296 -10.23 -10.32 10.25
CA PHE A 296 -8.94 -10.99 10.45
C PHE A 296 -8.91 -11.97 11.63
N ALA A 297 -9.88 -11.90 12.53
CA ALA A 297 -10.07 -12.88 13.61
C ALA A 297 -10.65 -14.21 13.11
N ARG A 298 -11.24 -14.24 11.91
CA ARG A 298 -11.82 -15.45 11.32
C ARG A 298 -10.83 -16.08 10.34
N PRO A 299 -10.69 -17.41 10.34
CA PRO A 299 -9.88 -18.08 9.34
C PRO A 299 -10.54 -17.94 7.97
N ALA A 300 -9.85 -17.26 7.06
CA ALA A 300 -10.18 -17.18 5.64
C ALA A 300 -8.89 -17.36 4.84
N ASN A 301 -8.96 -17.97 3.66
CA ASN A 301 -7.80 -18.08 2.76
C ASN A 301 -7.93 -17.24 1.48
N VAL A 302 -9.13 -16.67 1.27
CA VAL A 302 -9.41 -15.64 0.26
C VAL A 302 -10.15 -14.50 0.95
N LEU A 303 -9.60 -13.29 0.86
CA LEU A 303 -10.23 -12.06 1.34
C LEU A 303 -10.73 -11.26 0.15
N VAL A 304 -11.96 -10.74 0.25
CA VAL A 304 -12.52 -9.82 -0.73
C VAL A 304 -12.85 -8.51 -0.02
N LEU A 305 -12.11 -7.48 -0.38
CA LEU A 305 -12.21 -6.14 0.19
C LEU A 305 -12.72 -5.19 -0.90
N ASP A 306 -14.02 -4.88 -0.85
CA ASP A 306 -14.64 -3.90 -1.74
C ASP A 306 -14.67 -2.54 -1.04
N GLU A 307 -13.92 -1.57 -1.58
CA GLU A 307 -13.66 -0.24 -1.04
C GLU A 307 -13.34 -0.22 0.48
N PRO A 308 -12.31 -0.95 0.94
CA PRO A 308 -11.99 -1.04 2.36
C PRO A 308 -11.42 0.27 2.93
N THR A 309 -10.90 1.15 2.07
CA THR A 309 -10.29 2.42 2.43
C THR A 309 -11.31 3.49 2.83
N ASN A 310 -12.60 3.28 2.51
CA ASN A 310 -13.65 4.24 2.81
C ASN A 310 -13.84 4.39 4.32
N ASP A 311 -14.02 5.63 4.75
CA ASP A 311 -14.26 6.02 6.16
C ASP A 311 -13.15 5.59 7.13
N LEU A 312 -11.95 5.25 6.63
CA LEU A 312 -10.79 4.93 7.45
C LEU A 312 -9.90 6.15 7.65
N ASP A 313 -9.45 6.34 8.89
CA ASP A 313 -8.40 7.31 9.18
C ASP A 313 -7.03 6.81 8.66
N ILE A 314 -6.08 7.74 8.54
CA ILE A 314 -4.74 7.46 7.98
C ILE A 314 -4.04 6.35 8.77
N ASP A 315 -4.16 6.34 10.11
CA ASP A 315 -3.53 5.34 10.97
C ASP A 315 -4.13 3.94 10.74
N THR A 316 -5.45 3.82 10.54
CA THR A 316 -6.09 2.54 10.20
C THR A 316 -5.74 2.09 8.79
N LEU A 317 -5.56 3.02 7.86
CA LEU A 317 -5.10 2.71 6.51
C LEU A 317 -3.68 2.11 6.53
N GLU A 318 -2.74 2.72 7.27
CA GLU A 318 -1.40 2.13 7.45
C GLU A 318 -1.47 0.74 8.09
N LEU A 319 -2.29 0.58 9.13
CA LEU A 319 -2.51 -0.72 9.77
C LEU A 319 -3.03 -1.76 8.78
N LEU A 320 -4.00 -1.39 7.94
CA LEU A 320 -4.57 -2.28 6.94
C LEU A 320 -3.55 -2.65 5.86
N GLU A 321 -2.71 -1.71 5.42
CA GLU A 321 -1.59 -1.97 4.50
C GLU A 321 -0.68 -3.05 5.08
N ASP A 322 -0.23 -2.88 6.32
CA ASP A 322 0.66 -3.83 7.01
C ASP A 322 0.01 -5.22 7.16
N LEU A 323 -1.27 -5.27 7.54
CA LEU A 323 -2.03 -6.52 7.69
C LEU A 323 -2.14 -7.28 6.37
N LEU A 324 -2.45 -6.57 5.27
CA LEU A 324 -2.58 -7.19 3.95
C LEU A 324 -1.24 -7.56 3.34
N GLN A 325 -0.17 -6.81 3.62
CA GLN A 325 1.17 -7.16 3.19
C GLN A 325 1.65 -8.48 3.80
N ASN A 326 1.34 -8.72 5.08
CA ASN A 326 1.76 -9.92 5.81
C ASN A 326 0.78 -11.10 5.69
N TYR A 327 -0.37 -10.91 5.04
CA TYR A 327 -1.35 -11.97 4.87
C TYR A 327 -0.90 -13.02 3.84
N GLU A 328 -0.82 -14.29 4.25
CA GLU A 328 -0.38 -15.40 3.39
C GLU A 328 -1.48 -15.92 2.42
N GLY A 329 -2.72 -15.51 2.64
CA GLY A 329 -3.85 -15.87 1.78
C GLY A 329 -3.93 -14.99 0.52
N THR A 330 -4.97 -15.21 -0.27
CA THR A 330 -5.21 -14.44 -1.50
C THR A 330 -6.09 -13.24 -1.17
N VAL A 331 -5.78 -12.07 -1.69
CA VAL A 331 -6.56 -10.85 -1.45
C VAL A 331 -7.10 -10.32 -2.77
N PHE A 332 -8.39 -10.06 -2.84
CA PHE A 332 -9.01 -9.26 -3.88
C PHE A 332 -9.34 -7.89 -3.31
N LEU A 333 -8.75 -6.85 -3.91
CA LEU A 333 -8.87 -5.47 -3.47
C LEU A 333 -9.57 -4.66 -4.55
N VAL A 334 -10.71 -4.05 -4.22
CA VAL A 334 -11.30 -2.98 -5.01
C VAL A 334 -11.11 -1.71 -4.20
N SER A 335 -10.34 -0.77 -4.72
CA SER A 335 -10.13 0.52 -4.07
C SER A 335 -9.84 1.57 -5.12
N HIS A 336 -10.06 2.82 -4.74
CA HIS A 336 -9.67 3.99 -5.52
C HIS A 336 -8.43 4.71 -4.97
N ASP A 337 -7.89 4.27 -3.83
CA ASP A 337 -6.63 4.80 -3.30
C ASP A 337 -5.44 4.16 -4.04
N ARG A 338 -4.81 4.96 -4.89
CA ARG A 338 -3.68 4.54 -5.73
C ARG A 338 -2.48 4.09 -4.90
N ARG A 339 -2.19 4.79 -3.80
CA ARG A 339 -1.03 4.53 -2.96
C ARG A 339 -1.22 3.26 -2.13
N PHE A 340 -2.42 3.09 -1.59
CA PHE A 340 -2.81 1.86 -0.92
C PHE A 340 -2.70 0.64 -1.83
N LEU A 341 -3.21 0.74 -3.07
CA LEU A 341 -3.11 -0.31 -4.07
C LEU A 341 -1.65 -0.60 -4.43
N ASP A 342 -0.83 0.41 -4.73
CA ASP A 342 0.59 0.24 -5.07
C ASP A 342 1.39 -0.41 -3.94
N ASN A 343 1.04 -0.15 -2.68
CA ASN A 343 1.73 -0.72 -1.51
C ASN A 343 1.35 -2.19 -1.25
N VAL A 344 0.13 -2.61 -1.60
CA VAL A 344 -0.43 -3.91 -1.19
C VAL A 344 -0.46 -4.91 -2.35
N VAL A 345 -0.81 -4.47 -3.55
CA VAL A 345 -1.14 -5.34 -4.69
C VAL A 345 0.11 -5.87 -5.38
N THR A 346 0.07 -7.15 -5.78
CA THR A 346 1.12 -7.80 -6.58
C THR A 346 0.75 -7.92 -8.06
N SER A 347 -0.55 -8.01 -8.37
CA SER A 347 -1.09 -8.09 -9.73
C SER A 347 -2.37 -7.26 -9.84
N THR A 348 -2.57 -6.59 -10.97
CA THR A 348 -3.71 -5.72 -11.20
C THR A 348 -4.55 -6.22 -12.37
N ILE A 349 -5.85 -6.37 -12.16
CA ILE A 349 -6.84 -6.62 -13.21
C ILE A 349 -7.54 -5.29 -13.52
N ALA A 350 -7.26 -4.72 -14.69
CA ALA A 350 -7.79 -3.44 -15.10
C ALA A 350 -8.84 -3.58 -16.20
N TYR A 351 -9.90 -2.78 -16.10
CA TYR A 351 -10.88 -2.58 -17.16
C TYR A 351 -10.32 -1.65 -18.24
N GLU A 352 -10.22 -2.13 -19.46
CA GLU A 352 -9.78 -1.38 -20.64
C GLU A 352 -10.83 -1.40 -21.76
N GLY A 353 -12.10 -1.60 -21.40
CA GLY A 353 -13.19 -1.66 -22.35
C GLY A 353 -13.43 -0.32 -23.05
N THR A 354 -13.60 -0.37 -24.37
CA THR A 354 -13.98 0.77 -25.21
C THR A 354 -15.41 0.58 -25.73
N PRO A 355 -16.10 1.61 -26.25
CA PRO A 355 -17.38 1.42 -26.93
C PRO A 355 -17.33 0.35 -28.03
N GLU A 356 -16.18 0.19 -28.69
CA GLU A 356 -15.93 -0.81 -29.72
C GLU A 356 -15.56 -2.20 -29.16
N ASN A 357 -15.06 -2.26 -27.92
CA ASN A 357 -14.66 -3.51 -27.24
C ASN A 357 -15.08 -3.47 -25.76
N PRO A 358 -16.39 -3.58 -25.45
CA PRO A 358 -16.89 -3.51 -24.07
C PRO A 358 -16.51 -4.76 -23.27
N GLY A 359 -16.33 -4.61 -21.95
CA GLY A 359 -16.02 -5.75 -21.08
C GLY A 359 -14.59 -6.31 -21.25
N PHE A 360 -13.69 -5.56 -21.86
CA PHE A 360 -12.29 -5.96 -22.00
C PHE A 360 -11.54 -5.76 -20.68
N TRP A 361 -11.14 -6.87 -20.05
CA TRP A 361 -10.35 -6.90 -18.82
C TRP A 361 -8.97 -7.45 -19.12
N ARG A 362 -7.95 -6.91 -18.47
CA ARG A 362 -6.57 -7.35 -18.66
C ARG A 362 -5.82 -7.40 -17.34
N GLU A 363 -5.02 -8.45 -17.19
CA GLU A 363 -4.12 -8.63 -16.07
C GLU A 363 -2.75 -7.98 -16.35
N TYR A 364 -2.21 -7.34 -15.32
CA TYR A 364 -0.93 -6.65 -15.31
C TYR A 364 -0.15 -7.07 -14.06
N GLU A 365 1.14 -7.34 -14.21
CA GLU A 365 2.02 -7.50 -13.04
C GLU A 365 2.32 -6.12 -12.44
N GLY A 366 2.25 -6.02 -11.12
CA GLY A 366 2.49 -4.79 -10.37
C GLY A 366 1.23 -4.02 -9.99
N GLY A 367 1.45 -2.78 -9.54
CA GLY A 367 0.42 -1.89 -9.00
C GLY A 367 -0.30 -1.03 -10.03
N VAL A 368 -0.99 0.00 -9.55
CA VAL A 368 -1.66 1.03 -10.36
C VAL A 368 -0.65 1.80 -11.20
N THR A 369 0.50 2.16 -10.62
CA THR A 369 1.53 2.93 -11.33
C THR A 369 2.11 2.15 -12.51
N ASP A 370 2.31 0.83 -12.35
CA ASP A 370 2.77 -0.05 -13.42
C ASP A 370 1.73 -0.16 -14.53
N TRP A 371 0.47 -0.37 -14.16
CA TRP A 371 -0.65 -0.38 -15.11
C TRP A 371 -0.75 0.94 -15.90
N ILE A 372 -0.71 2.10 -15.24
CA ILE A 372 -0.76 3.41 -15.90
C ILE A 372 0.40 3.56 -16.89
N THR A 373 1.60 3.10 -16.53
CA THR A 373 2.78 3.19 -17.39
C THR A 373 2.63 2.28 -18.62
N GLN A 374 2.16 1.05 -18.42
CA GLN A 374 1.96 0.08 -19.49
C GLN A 374 0.82 0.48 -20.44
N SER A 375 -0.30 0.95 -19.89
CA SER A 375 -1.46 1.41 -20.68
C SER A 375 -1.11 2.65 -21.53
N LYS A 376 -0.36 3.61 -20.99
CA LYS A 376 0.16 4.77 -21.76
C LYS A 376 1.06 4.34 -22.91
N ARG A 377 1.97 3.38 -22.69
CA ARG A 377 2.82 2.82 -23.76
C ARG A 377 1.99 2.13 -24.84
N ALA A 378 1.00 1.33 -24.45
CA ALA A 378 0.10 0.66 -25.40
C ALA A 378 -0.72 1.68 -26.23
N ALA A 379 -1.24 2.73 -25.59
CA ALA A 379 -1.97 3.80 -26.26
C ALA A 379 -1.08 4.59 -27.25
N GLN A 380 0.19 4.85 -26.92
CA GLN A 380 1.13 5.51 -27.83
C GLN A 380 1.49 4.63 -29.05
N ILE A 381 1.66 3.33 -28.85
CA ILE A 381 1.92 2.38 -29.94
C ILE A 381 0.70 2.28 -30.88
N ASN A 382 -0.51 2.24 -30.32
CA ASN A 382 -1.75 2.20 -31.08
C ASN A 382 -2.09 3.56 -31.76
N GLY A 383 -1.71 4.68 -31.14
CA GLY A 383 -1.88 6.03 -31.68
C GLY A 383 -0.88 6.41 -32.76
N GLY A 384 0.33 5.85 -32.72
CA GLY A 384 1.39 6.07 -33.72
C GLY A 384 1.10 5.50 -35.12
N ASN A 385 0.08 4.64 -35.25
CA ASN A 385 -0.36 4.06 -36.52
C ASN A 385 -1.55 4.81 -37.17
N LYS A 386 -1.96 5.97 -36.65
CA LYS A 386 -2.96 6.84 -37.28
C LYS A 386 -2.32 8.12 -37.86
N ALA A 387 -1.43 7.96 -38.83
CA ALA A 387 -1.05 9.02 -39.76
C ALA A 387 -0.99 8.50 -41.20
N ALA A 388 -1.89 9.04 -42.03
CA ALA A 388 -2.01 9.00 -43.49
C ALA A 388 -2.51 7.70 -44.18
N PRO A 389 -3.66 7.74 -44.90
CA PRO A 389 -4.14 6.67 -45.74
C PRO A 389 -3.45 6.70 -47.11
N ALA A 390 -2.62 5.71 -47.41
CA ALA A 390 -2.11 5.48 -48.77
C ALA A 390 -3.00 4.45 -49.49
N ALA A 391 -3.84 4.96 -50.38
CA ALA A 391 -4.52 4.18 -51.39
C ALA A 391 -3.52 3.50 -52.32
N LYS A 392 -3.61 2.16 -52.45
CA LYS A 392 -3.81 1.46 -53.73
C LYS A 392 -3.82 -0.06 -53.51
N ALA A 393 -5.00 -0.63 -53.73
CA ALA A 393 -5.16 -2.02 -54.08
C ALA A 393 -4.71 -2.23 -55.55
N ALA A 394 -3.91 -3.27 -55.80
CA ALA A 394 -4.09 -4.24 -56.88
C ALA A 394 -2.86 -5.15 -56.99
N SER A 395 -3.01 -6.41 -56.58
CA SER A 395 -3.02 -7.57 -57.50
C SER A 395 -2.61 -8.83 -56.74
N ALA A 396 -3.52 -9.78 -56.70
CA ALA A 396 -3.26 -11.15 -56.29
C ALA A 396 -2.43 -11.88 -57.35
N ASN A 397 -1.43 -12.66 -56.93
CA ASN A 397 -1.26 -13.99 -57.51
C ASN A 397 -0.56 -14.98 -56.56
N LYS A 398 -0.96 -16.23 -56.72
CA LYS A 398 -0.66 -17.46 -55.96
C LYS A 398 0.82 -17.84 -55.93
N SER A 399 1.28 -18.42 -54.80
CA SER A 399 1.86 -19.78 -54.72
C SER A 399 2.43 -20.07 -53.32
N ALA A 400 2.08 -21.23 -52.74
CA ALA A 400 2.76 -21.85 -51.60
C ALA A 400 3.93 -22.75 -52.11
N PRO A 401 4.68 -23.45 -51.23
CA PRO A 401 5.49 -22.98 -50.11
C PRO A 401 6.98 -23.41 -50.31
N ALA A 402 7.95 -22.66 -49.79
CA ALA A 402 9.33 -23.12 -49.74
C ALA A 402 10.04 -22.64 -48.47
N ALA A 403 10.82 -23.56 -47.91
CA ALA A 403 11.37 -23.56 -46.58
C ALA A 403 12.52 -22.54 -46.34
N ALA A 404 12.72 -22.31 -45.04
CA ALA A 404 13.92 -21.80 -44.37
C ALA A 404 14.26 -20.31 -44.55
N LYS A 405 14.10 -19.54 -43.47
CA LYS A 405 15.21 -19.18 -42.56
C LYS A 405 14.69 -18.41 -41.34
N THR A 406 15.33 -18.68 -40.22
CA THR A 406 15.26 -17.95 -38.95
C THR A 406 15.80 -16.54 -39.14
N ASP A 407 14.96 -15.52 -38.91
CA ASP A 407 15.40 -14.14 -38.71
C ASP A 407 15.14 -13.73 -37.25
N ALA A 408 16.19 -13.86 -36.45
CA ALA A 408 16.44 -12.95 -35.36
C ALA A 408 17.22 -11.75 -35.93
N ASP A 409 16.67 -10.53 -35.81
CA ASP A 409 17.39 -9.34 -35.32
C ASP A 409 16.57 -8.07 -35.58
N ALA A 410 16.04 -7.49 -34.50
CA ALA A 410 15.79 -6.06 -34.42
C ALA A 410 17.11 -5.37 -33.99
N PRO A 411 17.40 -4.13 -34.41
CA PRO A 411 18.76 -3.61 -34.37
C PRO A 411 19.18 -3.30 -32.94
N LYS A 412 20.01 -4.17 -32.35
CA LYS A 412 20.78 -3.83 -31.16
C LYS A 412 21.72 -2.68 -31.51
N LYS A 413 21.61 -1.59 -30.76
CA LYS A 413 22.53 -0.45 -30.76
C LYS A 413 23.94 -1.01 -30.60
N LYS A 414 24.76 -1.02 -31.65
CA LYS A 414 26.15 -1.52 -31.56
C LYS A 414 26.91 -0.60 -30.60
N LEU A 415 27.21 -1.11 -29.41
CA LEU A 415 28.15 -0.52 -28.45
C LEU A 415 29.43 -0.12 -29.19
N SER A 416 29.96 1.06 -28.89
CA SER A 416 31.22 1.53 -29.48
C SER A 416 32.35 0.56 -29.14
N TYR A 417 33.40 0.46 -29.96
CA TYR A 417 34.59 -0.36 -29.68
C TYR A 417 35.20 -0.05 -28.30
N LYS A 418 35.05 1.18 -27.82
CA LYS A 418 35.46 1.58 -26.47
C LYS A 418 34.57 0.98 -25.39
N ASP A 419 33.25 0.99 -25.58
CA ASP A 419 32.27 0.48 -24.61
C ASP A 419 32.32 -1.06 -24.50
N GLN A 420 32.60 -1.76 -25.62
CA GLN A 420 32.79 -3.22 -25.61
C GLN A 420 34.03 -3.62 -24.79
N ARG A 421 35.14 -2.90 -24.95
CA ARG A 421 36.35 -3.14 -24.18
C ARG A 421 36.17 -2.75 -22.70
N GLU A 422 35.36 -1.74 -22.41
CA GLU A 422 34.99 -1.36 -21.04
C GLU A 422 34.19 -2.48 -20.37
N LEU A 423 33.19 -3.05 -21.05
CA LEU A 423 32.39 -4.17 -20.56
C LEU A 423 33.23 -5.41 -20.25
N GLU A 424 34.25 -5.71 -21.06
CA GLU A 424 35.16 -6.84 -20.80
C GLU A 424 36.04 -6.65 -19.55
N VAL A 425 36.34 -5.40 -19.17
CA VAL A 425 37.25 -5.09 -18.04
C VAL A 425 36.49 -4.88 -16.73
N LEU A 426 35.23 -4.39 -16.78
CA LEU A 426 34.42 -4.06 -15.60
C LEU A 426 34.22 -5.24 -14.62
N PRO A 427 33.95 -6.49 -15.04
CA PRO A 427 33.80 -7.61 -14.10
C PRO A 427 35.07 -7.88 -13.27
N ALA A 428 36.25 -7.78 -13.88
CA ALA A 428 37.51 -7.95 -13.18
C ALA A 428 37.77 -6.80 -12.18
N LEU A 429 37.37 -5.58 -12.54
CA LEU A 429 37.48 -4.42 -11.66
C LEU A 429 36.54 -4.54 -10.45
N ILE A 430 35.28 -4.95 -10.66
CA ILE A 430 34.30 -5.17 -9.60
C ILE A 430 34.81 -6.22 -8.62
N GLN A 431 35.27 -7.37 -9.13
CA GLN A 431 35.83 -8.43 -8.30
C GLN A 431 37.05 -7.95 -7.48
N GLN A 432 37.89 -7.09 -8.05
CA GLN A 432 39.02 -6.51 -7.34
C GLN A 432 38.56 -5.55 -6.23
N LEU A 433 37.56 -4.69 -6.48
CA LEU A 433 37.02 -3.76 -5.50
C LEU A 433 36.34 -4.50 -4.34
N GLU A 434 35.52 -5.52 -4.62
CA GLU A 434 34.89 -6.37 -3.60
C GLU A 434 35.92 -7.07 -2.71
N SER A 435 37.01 -7.58 -3.31
CA SER A 435 38.07 -8.23 -2.56
C SER A 435 38.79 -7.27 -1.59
N GLN A 436 38.97 -6.01 -1.99
CA GLN A 436 39.59 -4.98 -1.16
C GLN A 436 38.66 -4.50 -0.06
N GLN A 437 37.38 -4.32 -0.37
CA GLN A 437 36.34 -3.96 0.61
C GLN A 437 36.26 -5.04 1.70
N LYS A 438 36.17 -6.31 1.31
CA LYS A 438 36.11 -7.42 2.26
C LYS A 438 37.34 -7.52 3.16
N ALA A 439 38.53 -7.22 2.65
CA ALA A 439 39.76 -7.21 3.46
C ALA A 439 39.75 -6.06 4.48
N ILE A 440 39.29 -4.87 4.09
CA ILE A 440 39.19 -3.71 5.00
C ILE A 440 38.10 -3.94 6.05
N GLU A 441 36.95 -4.50 5.67
CA GLU A 441 35.89 -4.86 6.62
C GLU A 441 36.39 -5.88 7.65
N GLN A 442 37.14 -6.90 7.22
CA GLN A 442 37.74 -7.86 8.15
C GLN A 442 38.70 -7.21 9.15
N GLU A 443 39.48 -6.21 8.72
CA GLU A 443 40.35 -5.44 9.63
C GLU A 443 39.54 -4.54 10.58
N LEU A 444 38.45 -3.93 10.10
CA LEU A 444 37.55 -3.09 10.92
C LEU A 444 36.71 -3.90 11.92
N TYR A 445 36.43 -5.17 11.63
CA TYR A 445 35.72 -6.09 12.53
C TYR A 445 36.57 -6.51 13.73
N ASP A 446 37.90 -6.34 13.69
CA ASP A 446 38.74 -6.54 14.86
C ASP A 446 38.51 -5.41 15.86
N GLY A 447 37.65 -5.67 16.86
CA GLY A 447 37.26 -4.71 17.90
C GLY A 447 38.43 -4.16 18.75
N THR A 448 39.66 -4.67 18.58
CA THR A 448 40.87 -4.12 19.22
C THR A 448 41.52 -2.98 18.43
N LEU A 449 41.17 -2.80 17.15
CA LEU A 449 41.77 -1.78 16.27
C LEU A 449 41.39 -0.36 16.70
N TYR A 450 40.13 -0.14 17.08
CA TYR A 450 39.63 1.15 17.57
C TYR A 450 40.28 1.60 18.89
N THR A 451 40.76 0.65 19.70
CA THR A 451 41.47 0.93 20.95
C THR A 451 42.98 1.06 20.78
N ARG A 452 43.59 0.35 19.82
CA ARG A 452 45.04 0.39 19.57
C ARG A 452 45.47 1.55 18.66
N ASP A 453 44.70 1.86 17.62
CA ASP A 453 45.04 2.89 16.65
C ASP A 453 43.79 3.51 16.01
N ALA A 454 43.22 4.50 16.69
CA ALA A 454 42.04 5.22 16.23
C ALA A 454 42.26 6.00 14.92
N LYS A 455 43.50 6.41 14.60
CA LYS A 455 43.80 7.08 13.33
C LYS A 455 43.72 6.09 12.18
N ARG A 456 44.31 4.90 12.36
CA ARG A 456 44.23 3.83 11.35
C ARG A 456 42.81 3.37 11.10
N ALA A 457 41.99 3.27 12.14
CA ALA A 457 40.57 2.94 12.01
C ALA A 457 39.78 4.00 11.22
N ALA A 458 40.07 5.29 11.44
CA ALA A 458 39.46 6.39 10.68
C ALA A 458 39.87 6.38 9.19
N GLU A 459 41.15 6.10 8.90
CA GLU A 459 41.66 5.96 7.53
C GLU A 459 41.01 4.77 6.80
N LEU A 460 40.86 3.63 7.47
CA LEU A 460 40.23 2.44 6.90
C LEU A 460 38.73 2.66 6.65
N ASN A 461 38.02 3.32 7.56
CA ASN A 461 36.61 3.70 7.34
C ASN A 461 36.46 4.65 6.14
N ALA A 462 37.30 5.69 6.04
CA ALA A 462 37.28 6.61 4.90
C ALA A 462 37.59 5.90 3.57
N ARG A 463 38.52 4.95 3.59
CA ARG A 463 38.86 4.13 2.43
C ARG A 463 37.74 3.15 2.06
N ASN A 464 37.02 2.60 3.04
CA ASN A 464 35.88 1.72 2.81
C ASN A 464 34.74 2.47 2.12
N SER A 465 34.38 3.66 2.61
CA SER A 465 33.36 4.51 1.97
C SER A 465 33.74 4.90 0.54
N LYS A 466 35.03 5.13 0.27
CA LYS A 466 35.49 5.43 -1.10
C LYS A 466 35.38 4.21 -2.03
N LEU A 467 35.72 3.01 -1.55
CA LEU A 467 35.58 1.78 -2.32
C LEU A 467 34.11 1.45 -2.61
N GLU A 468 33.21 1.73 -1.67
CA GLU A 468 31.77 1.54 -1.85
C GLU A 468 31.22 2.46 -2.96
N GLU A 469 31.64 3.73 -2.99
CA GLU A 469 31.29 4.68 -4.05
C GLU A 469 31.84 4.25 -5.44
N ASP A 470 33.08 3.78 -5.47
CA ASP A 470 33.73 3.30 -6.70
C ASP A 470 33.07 1.99 -7.21
N LEU A 471 32.68 1.08 -6.30
CA LEU A 471 31.96 -0.16 -6.61
C LEU A 471 30.58 0.13 -7.20
N MET A 472 29.81 1.02 -6.57
CA MET A 472 28.49 1.44 -7.05
C MET A 472 28.57 2.06 -8.45
N THR A 473 29.59 2.89 -8.68
CA THR A 473 29.83 3.50 -10.00
C THR A 473 30.16 2.43 -11.06
N ALA A 474 31.00 1.45 -10.72
CA ALA A 474 31.36 0.36 -11.63
C ALA A 474 30.16 -0.57 -11.93
N LEU A 475 29.32 -0.87 -10.94
CA LEU A 475 28.11 -1.68 -11.10
C LEU A 475 27.07 -0.99 -11.97
N GLN A 476 26.78 0.29 -11.73
CA GLN A 476 25.89 1.09 -12.58
C GLN A 476 26.40 1.14 -14.03
N ARG A 477 27.72 1.32 -14.21
CA ARG A 477 28.32 1.33 -15.54
C ARG A 477 28.19 -0.02 -16.24
N TRP A 478 28.42 -1.12 -15.52
CA TRP A 478 28.26 -2.48 -16.05
C TRP A 478 26.81 -2.76 -16.45
N GLU A 479 25.84 -2.38 -15.61
CA GLU A 479 24.41 -2.51 -15.90
C GLU A 479 24.04 -1.75 -17.18
N THR A 480 24.44 -0.49 -17.30
CA THR A 480 24.14 0.33 -18.49
C THR A 480 24.74 -0.18 -19.80
N LEU A 481 25.87 -0.91 -19.73
CA LEU A 481 26.53 -1.47 -20.91
C LEU A 481 26.06 -2.90 -21.22
N SER A 482 25.49 -3.61 -20.23
CA SER A 482 25.02 -5.01 -20.37
C SER A 482 23.60 -5.15 -20.91
N VAL A 483 22.80 -4.07 -20.86
CA VAL A 483 21.44 -3.95 -21.42
C VAL A 483 21.49 -3.50 -22.87
#